data_AF-A0A7S4W601-F1
#
_entry.id   AF-A0A7S4W601-F1
#
_cell.length_a   1.000
_cell.length_b   1.000
_cell.length_c   1.000
_cell.angle_alpha   90.00
_cell.angle_beta   90.00
_cell.angle_gamma   90.00
#
_symmetry.space_group_name_H-M   'P 1'
#
loop_
_entity.id
_entity.type
_entity.pdbx_description
1 polymer ?
#
loop_
_entity_poly.entity_id
_entity_poly.type
_entity_poly.pdbx_seq_one_letter_code
_entity_poly.pdbx_strand_id
1 'polypeptide(L)'
;MAERNLFKLLDIANDSEEHIQRLDANAIIKEVQENPSSVARKYCFDGSTRYPLLQAILLRAPFEVISLLLRSFPDAVKEKDNDYGRLALHTACEEGASLDVISLLLESWPDAIKVKDTNDRTPLHAACDNGVQFDTISLLLRAWPAAVKEKDRYSQSPLYLACNRGALDVISLLLRIWPDAIKEKAQNGEIPLHAACKYSSSFN
;
A
#
# COMPACT_ATOMS: atom_id res chain seq x y z
N MET A 1 -11.76 -18.34 -30.27
CA MET A 1 -11.65 -18.40 -28.80
C MET A 1 -10.83 -17.21 -28.37
N ALA A 2 -11.45 -16.20 -27.77
CA ALA A 2 -10.72 -15.02 -27.33
C ALA A 2 -9.82 -15.43 -26.15
N GLU A 3 -8.51 -15.22 -26.27
CA GLU A 3 -7.57 -15.43 -25.17
C GLU A 3 -8.05 -14.59 -23.97
N ARG A 4 -8.52 -15.30 -22.93
CA ARG A 4 -8.79 -14.73 -21.61
C ARG A 4 -7.44 -14.44 -20.97
N ASN A 5 -6.80 -13.37 -21.41
CA ASN A 5 -5.52 -12.99 -20.86
C ASN A 5 -5.73 -12.49 -19.42
N LEU A 6 -4.93 -12.98 -18.46
CA LEU A 6 -4.92 -12.53 -17.06
C LEU A 6 -5.00 -11.00 -16.94
N PHE A 7 -4.31 -10.28 -17.84
CA PHE A 7 -4.33 -8.82 -17.88
C PHE A 7 -5.70 -8.25 -18.23
N LYS A 8 -6.40 -8.80 -19.23
CA LYS A 8 -7.77 -8.36 -19.56
C LYS A 8 -8.74 -8.57 -18.39
N LEU A 9 -8.56 -9.66 -17.63
CA LEU A 9 -9.40 -9.94 -16.46
C LEU A 9 -9.16 -8.95 -15.31
N LEU A 10 -7.94 -8.42 -15.20
CA LEU A 10 -7.60 -7.36 -14.26
C LEU A 10 -8.01 -5.97 -14.81
N ASP A 11 -8.02 -5.76 -16.13
CA ASP A 11 -8.31 -4.46 -16.75
C ASP A 11 -9.80 -4.13 -16.89
N ILE A 12 -10.65 -5.12 -17.15
CA ILE A 12 -12.12 -4.92 -17.30
C ILE A 12 -12.72 -4.25 -16.04
N ALA A 13 -12.04 -4.33 -14.90
CA ALA A 13 -12.46 -3.70 -13.66
C ALA A 13 -12.26 -2.17 -13.60
N ASN A 14 -11.57 -1.54 -14.56
CA ASN A 14 -11.13 -0.13 -14.45
C ASN A 14 -11.83 0.86 -15.40
N ASP A 15 -12.65 0.39 -16.35
CA ASP A 15 -13.21 1.21 -17.45
C ASP A 15 -14.54 1.93 -17.14
N SER A 16 -15.01 1.98 -15.88
CA SER A 16 -16.21 2.75 -15.55
C SER A 16 -16.18 3.34 -14.14
N GLU A 17 -16.55 4.62 -14.03
CA GLU A 17 -16.71 5.40 -12.79
C GLU A 17 -17.76 4.83 -11.79
N GLU A 18 -18.36 3.68 -12.08
CA GLU A 18 -19.24 2.94 -11.16
C GLU A 18 -18.46 1.86 -10.41
N HIS A 19 -18.02 2.23 -9.21
CA HIS A 19 -17.40 1.35 -8.21
C HIS A 19 -18.13 0.00 -8.06
N ILE A 20 -17.35 -1.10 -8.08
CA ILE A 20 -17.72 -2.49 -7.75
C ILE A 20 -18.36 -3.30 -8.90
N GLN A 21 -17.79 -3.25 -10.11
CA GLN A 21 -17.99 -4.35 -11.08
C GLN A 21 -16.94 -5.44 -10.87
N ARG A 22 -17.35 -6.40 -10.01
CA ARG A 22 -16.81 -7.74 -9.74
C ARG A 22 -15.61 -8.13 -10.60
N LEU A 23 -14.40 -7.91 -10.08
CA LEU A 23 -13.23 -8.69 -10.44
C LEU A 23 -13.65 -10.18 -10.41
N ASP A 24 -13.67 -10.85 -11.57
CA ASP A 24 -14.07 -12.26 -11.64
C ASP A 24 -12.93 -13.11 -11.10
N ALA A 25 -12.89 -13.20 -9.77
CA ALA A 25 -11.89 -13.95 -9.03
C ALA A 25 -11.81 -15.40 -9.52
N ASN A 26 -12.93 -16.01 -9.90
CA ASN A 26 -12.96 -17.38 -10.40
C ASN A 26 -12.30 -17.49 -11.78
N ALA A 27 -12.55 -16.53 -12.69
CA ALA A 27 -11.88 -16.49 -13.98
C ALA A 27 -10.37 -16.26 -13.82
N ILE A 28 -9.96 -15.37 -12.91
CA ILE A 28 -8.54 -15.11 -12.62
C ILE A 28 -7.87 -16.35 -12.03
N ILE A 29 -8.50 -16.99 -11.03
CA ILE A 29 -7.98 -18.22 -10.41
C ILE A 29 -7.81 -19.31 -11.46
N LYS A 30 -8.81 -19.48 -12.34
CA LYS A 30 -8.75 -20.46 -13.42
C LYS A 30 -7.62 -20.16 -14.41
N GLU A 31 -7.47 -18.91 -14.85
CA GLU A 31 -6.40 -18.52 -15.78
C GLU A 31 -5.02 -18.69 -15.16
N VAL A 32 -4.84 -18.34 -13.88
CA VAL A 32 -3.57 -18.54 -13.15
C VAL A 32 -3.24 -20.04 -13.03
N GLN A 33 -4.24 -20.90 -12.85
CA GLN A 33 -4.05 -22.36 -12.82
C GLN A 33 -3.73 -22.94 -14.21
N GLU A 34 -4.40 -22.48 -15.26
CA GLU A 34 -4.20 -22.95 -16.64
C GLU A 34 -2.90 -22.40 -17.26
N ASN A 35 -2.48 -21.20 -16.87
CA ASN A 35 -1.29 -20.54 -17.38
C ASN A 35 -0.48 -19.84 -16.26
N PRO A 36 0.30 -20.59 -15.46
CA PRO A 36 1.12 -20.01 -14.39
C PRO A 36 2.20 -19.04 -14.91
N SER A 37 2.63 -19.17 -16.16
CA SER A 37 3.65 -18.26 -16.71
C SER A 37 3.15 -16.82 -16.87
N SER A 38 1.82 -16.61 -16.90
CA SER A 38 1.21 -15.29 -16.99
C SER A 38 1.47 -14.43 -15.76
N VAL A 39 1.64 -15.02 -14.56
CA VAL A 39 1.80 -14.26 -13.31
C VAL A 39 3.15 -13.56 -13.16
N ALA A 40 4.18 -14.06 -13.86
CA ALA A 40 5.53 -13.50 -13.83
C ALA A 40 5.77 -12.43 -14.92
N ARG A 41 4.78 -12.15 -15.77
CA ARG A 41 4.91 -11.17 -16.84
C ARG A 41 4.49 -9.79 -16.34
N LYS A 42 5.40 -8.82 -16.46
CA LYS A 42 5.11 -7.40 -16.29
C LYS A 42 4.08 -6.95 -17.33
N TYR A 43 3.16 -6.09 -16.91
CA TYR A 43 2.11 -5.54 -17.76
C TYR A 43 2.14 -4.03 -17.74
N CYS A 44 2.04 -3.41 -18.92
CA CYS A 44 1.90 -1.97 -19.07
C CYS A 44 0.41 -1.64 -19.20
N PHE A 45 -0.18 -1.16 -18.12
CA PHE A 45 -1.46 -0.44 -18.15
C PHE A 45 -1.14 1.06 -18.12
N ASP A 46 -1.99 1.97 -18.61
CA ASP A 46 -1.91 3.44 -18.41
C ASP A 46 -0.55 4.19 -18.54
N GLY A 47 0.48 3.55 -19.13
CA GLY A 47 1.87 4.03 -19.12
C GLY A 47 2.72 3.47 -17.96
N SER A 48 2.10 2.83 -16.97
CA SER A 48 2.69 2.21 -15.80
C SER A 48 2.88 0.70 -15.95
N THR A 49 4.13 0.25 -15.84
CA THR A 49 4.44 -1.19 -15.86
C THR A 49 4.41 -1.78 -14.45
N ARG A 50 3.59 -2.81 -14.24
CA ARG A 50 3.39 -3.49 -12.95
C ARG A 50 3.14 -4.99 -13.09
N TYR A 51 3.37 -5.75 -12.01
CA TYR A 51 3.03 -7.17 -11.95
C TYR A 51 1.54 -7.39 -11.66
N PRO A 52 0.96 -8.54 -12.08
CA PRO A 52 -0.40 -8.93 -11.73
C PRO A 52 -0.71 -8.85 -10.24
N LEU A 53 0.24 -9.20 -9.37
CA LEU A 53 0.08 -9.10 -7.92
C LEU A 53 -0.20 -7.66 -7.47
N LEU A 54 0.57 -6.69 -7.97
CA LEU A 54 0.40 -5.29 -7.61
C LEU A 54 -0.92 -4.74 -8.14
N GLN A 55 -1.28 -5.10 -9.38
CA GLN A 55 -2.56 -4.73 -9.97
C GLN A 55 -3.75 -5.29 -9.18
N ALA A 56 -3.67 -6.55 -8.74
CA ALA A 56 -4.72 -7.17 -7.94
C ALA A 56 -4.90 -6.45 -6.59
N ILE A 57 -3.82 -6.00 -5.96
CA ILE A 57 -3.90 -5.22 -4.70
C ILE A 57 -4.54 -3.85 -4.94
N LEU A 58 -4.16 -3.15 -6.02
CA LEU A 58 -4.76 -1.86 -6.40
C LEU A 58 -6.26 -1.98 -6.63
N LEU A 59 -6.70 -3.07 -7.26
CA LEU A 59 -8.11 -3.35 -7.51
C LEU A 59 -8.84 -3.92 -6.29
N ARG A 60 -8.18 -4.01 -5.13
CA ARG A 60 -8.73 -4.60 -3.90
C ARG A 60 -9.28 -6.02 -4.13
N ALA A 61 -8.54 -6.82 -4.89
CA ALA A 61 -8.90 -8.20 -5.19
C ALA A 61 -9.06 -9.03 -3.90
N PRO A 62 -9.89 -10.09 -3.92
CA PRO A 62 -10.08 -10.93 -2.76
C PRO A 62 -8.79 -11.65 -2.37
N PHE A 63 -8.69 -12.00 -1.08
CA PHE A 63 -7.50 -12.62 -0.50
C PHE A 63 -7.07 -13.89 -1.26
N GLU A 64 -8.03 -14.69 -1.73
CA GLU A 64 -7.76 -15.92 -2.47
C GLU A 64 -6.95 -15.65 -3.74
N VAL A 65 -7.31 -14.60 -4.50
CA VAL A 65 -6.60 -14.22 -5.73
C VAL A 65 -5.18 -13.76 -5.40
N ILE A 66 -5.04 -12.88 -4.40
CA ILE A 66 -3.73 -12.37 -3.97
C ILE A 66 -2.83 -13.52 -3.49
N SER A 67 -3.37 -14.41 -2.67
CA SER A 67 -2.65 -15.58 -2.15
C SER A 67 -2.22 -16.54 -3.25
N LEU A 68 -3.07 -16.76 -4.26
CA LEU A 68 -2.74 -17.62 -5.40
C LEU A 68 -1.66 -17.00 -6.28
N LEU A 69 -1.78 -15.71 -6.60
CA LEU A 69 -0.76 -14.98 -7.38
C LEU A 69 0.60 -15.03 -6.68
N LEU A 70 0.60 -14.83 -5.37
CA LEU A 70 1.81 -14.85 -4.56
C LEU A 70 2.43 -16.26 -4.46
N ARG A 71 1.61 -17.30 -4.30
CA ARG A 71 2.10 -18.69 -4.32
C ARG A 71 2.67 -19.10 -5.67
N SER A 72 2.10 -18.62 -6.76
CA SER A 72 2.55 -18.91 -8.12
C SER A 72 3.82 -18.14 -8.48
N PHE A 73 4.00 -16.91 -7.99
CA PHE A 73 5.20 -16.11 -8.22
C PHE A 73 5.59 -15.30 -6.98
N PRO A 74 6.33 -15.92 -6.03
CA PRO A 74 6.69 -15.28 -4.76
C PRO A 74 7.58 -14.05 -4.90
N ASP A 75 8.44 -14.01 -5.92
CA ASP A 75 9.37 -12.89 -6.10
C ASP A 75 8.68 -11.57 -6.49
N ALA A 76 7.41 -11.60 -6.91
CA ALA A 76 6.64 -10.38 -7.19
C ALA A 76 6.57 -9.40 -6.00
N VAL A 77 6.69 -9.87 -4.75
CA VAL A 77 6.66 -8.98 -3.58
C VAL A 77 7.86 -8.04 -3.49
N LYS A 78 8.97 -8.40 -4.15
CA LYS A 78 10.21 -7.61 -4.16
C LYS A 78 10.23 -6.59 -5.29
N GLU A 79 9.32 -6.73 -6.24
CA GLU A 79 9.27 -5.90 -7.43
C GLU A 79 8.59 -4.58 -7.13
N LYS A 80 9.21 -3.51 -7.63
CA LYS A 80 8.72 -2.15 -7.49
C LYS A 80 7.89 -1.76 -8.71
N ASP A 81 6.88 -0.94 -8.51
CA ASP A 81 6.22 -0.24 -9.62
C ASP A 81 7.19 0.75 -10.28
N ASN A 82 6.93 1.07 -11.55
CA ASN A 82 7.79 1.98 -12.29
C ASN A 82 7.49 3.46 -12.00
N ASP A 83 6.31 3.79 -11.49
CA ASP A 83 5.88 5.18 -11.31
C ASP A 83 6.43 5.80 -10.03
N TYR A 84 6.32 5.07 -8.93
CA TYR A 84 6.66 5.56 -7.60
C TYR A 84 7.64 4.64 -6.87
N GLY A 85 8.16 3.60 -7.50
CA GLY A 85 9.01 2.61 -6.87
C GLY A 85 8.35 1.86 -5.71
N ARG A 86 7.02 1.76 -5.69
CA ARG A 86 6.25 1.14 -4.60
C ARG A 86 6.31 -0.37 -4.69
N LEU A 87 6.47 -1.03 -3.55
CA LEU A 87 6.24 -2.47 -3.44
C LEU A 87 4.76 -2.77 -3.24
N ALA A 88 4.38 -4.03 -3.47
CA ALA A 88 3.07 -4.57 -3.10
C ALA A 88 2.63 -4.17 -1.68
N LEU A 89 3.55 -4.17 -0.71
CA LEU A 89 3.25 -3.77 0.67
C LEU A 89 2.92 -2.27 0.82
N HIS A 90 3.60 -1.39 0.08
CA HIS A 90 3.30 0.06 0.11
C HIS A 90 1.87 0.28 -0.38
N THR A 91 1.54 -0.30 -1.52
CA THR A 91 0.23 -0.16 -2.14
C THR A 91 -0.87 -0.83 -1.33
N ALA A 92 -0.62 -1.98 -0.71
CA ALA A 92 -1.57 -2.61 0.21
C ALA A 92 -1.86 -1.72 1.43
N CYS A 93 -0.83 -1.06 1.97
CA CYS A 93 -0.97 -0.12 3.08
C CYS A 93 -1.69 1.17 2.66
N GLU A 94 -1.39 1.69 1.47
CA GLU A 94 -2.03 2.87 0.89
C GLU A 94 -3.51 2.60 0.61
N GLU A 95 -3.85 1.53 -0.10
CA GLU A 95 -5.24 1.22 -0.48
C GLU A 95 -6.10 0.69 0.67
N GLY A 96 -5.51 0.43 1.84
CA GLY A 96 -6.23 -0.13 2.98
C GLY A 96 -6.68 -1.57 2.75
N ALA A 97 -5.81 -2.40 2.17
CA ALA A 97 -6.03 -3.83 2.05
C ALA A 97 -6.26 -4.48 3.43
N SER A 98 -6.88 -5.67 3.43
CA SER A 98 -7.15 -6.39 4.68
C SER A 98 -5.85 -6.75 5.42
N LEU A 99 -5.94 -6.87 6.76
CA LEU A 99 -4.80 -7.28 7.59
C LEU A 99 -4.21 -8.62 7.16
N ASP A 100 -5.04 -9.53 6.63
CA ASP A 100 -4.58 -10.82 6.13
C ASP A 100 -3.65 -10.66 4.92
N VAL A 101 -3.98 -9.75 4.00
CA VAL A 101 -3.11 -9.44 2.84
C VAL A 101 -1.80 -8.82 3.31
N ILE A 102 -1.85 -7.87 4.24
CA ILE A 102 -0.65 -7.21 4.77
C ILE A 102 0.25 -8.20 5.51
N SER A 103 -0.36 -9.06 6.34
CA SER A 103 0.35 -10.13 7.05
C SER A 103 0.98 -11.11 6.07
N LEU A 104 0.24 -11.56 5.05
CA LEU A 104 0.73 -12.47 4.02
C LEU A 104 1.94 -11.90 3.26
N LEU A 105 1.89 -10.61 2.90
CA LEU A 105 3.01 -9.93 2.23
C LEU A 105 4.25 -9.84 3.14
N LEU A 106 4.06 -9.54 4.42
CA LEU A 106 5.14 -9.47 5.40
C LEU A 106 5.73 -10.85 5.72
N GLU A 107 4.92 -11.88 5.82
CA GLU A 107 5.38 -13.27 5.99
C GLU A 107 6.20 -13.74 4.79
N SER A 108 5.79 -13.33 3.59
CA SER A 108 6.49 -13.69 2.35
C SER A 108 7.82 -12.95 2.20
N TRP A 109 7.88 -11.68 2.60
CA TRP A 109 9.13 -10.93 2.64
C TRP A 109 9.15 -9.86 3.75
N PRO A 110 9.69 -10.20 4.95
CA PRO A 110 9.67 -9.29 6.10
C PRO A 110 10.43 -7.98 5.89
N ASP A 111 11.51 -8.00 5.10
CA ASP A 111 12.31 -6.79 4.85
C ASP A 111 11.58 -5.73 4.02
N ALA A 112 10.47 -6.09 3.36
CA ALA A 112 9.62 -5.16 2.63
C ALA A 112 9.20 -3.95 3.47
N ILE A 113 9.06 -4.13 4.79
CA ILE A 113 8.67 -3.07 5.74
C ILE A 113 9.68 -1.91 5.83
N LYS A 114 10.95 -2.16 5.47
CA LYS A 114 12.04 -1.17 5.52
C LYS A 114 12.35 -0.55 4.17
N VAL A 115 11.85 -1.14 3.09
CA VAL A 115 12.11 -0.65 1.75
C VAL A 115 11.40 0.68 1.57
N LYS A 116 12.10 1.62 0.93
CA LYS A 116 11.56 2.93 0.58
C LYS A 116 11.14 2.99 -0.88
N ASP A 117 10.05 3.71 -1.13
CA ASP A 117 9.59 4.11 -2.45
C ASP A 117 10.46 5.26 -3.02
N THR A 118 10.12 5.81 -4.19
CA THR A 118 10.89 6.90 -4.80
C THR A 118 10.81 8.20 -4.03
N ASN A 119 9.87 8.38 -3.10
CA ASN A 119 9.75 9.54 -2.23
C ASN A 119 10.32 9.28 -0.83
N ASP A 120 11.18 8.27 -0.69
CA ASP A 120 11.75 7.83 0.58
C ASP A 120 10.70 7.40 1.62
N ARG A 121 9.45 7.13 1.19
CA ARG A 121 8.37 6.68 2.07
C ARG A 121 8.50 5.20 2.32
N THR A 122 8.29 4.81 3.57
CA THR A 122 8.13 3.41 3.98
C THR A 122 6.66 3.01 3.91
N PRO A 123 6.31 1.70 4.01
CA PRO A 123 4.91 1.29 4.06
C PRO A 123 4.11 1.92 5.21
N LEU A 124 4.78 2.26 6.32
CA LEU A 124 4.15 3.00 7.42
C LEU A 124 3.75 4.43 7.01
N HIS A 125 4.56 5.12 6.21
CA HIS A 125 4.19 6.44 5.67
C HIS A 125 2.95 6.31 4.77
N ALA A 126 2.93 5.31 3.88
CA ALA A 126 1.78 5.04 3.01
C ALA A 126 0.49 4.76 3.80
N ALA A 127 0.57 3.94 4.86
CA ALA A 127 -0.57 3.69 5.76
C ALA A 127 -1.07 4.97 6.46
N CYS A 128 -0.15 5.82 6.94
CA CYS A 128 -0.50 7.07 7.62
C CYS A 128 -1.07 8.12 6.66
N ASP A 129 -0.62 8.15 5.41
CA ASP A 129 -1.08 9.13 4.42
C ASP A 129 -2.49 8.85 3.92
N ASN A 130 -2.96 7.60 3.79
CA ASN A 130 -4.34 7.38 3.36
C ASN A 130 -5.35 7.29 4.53
N GLY A 131 -4.93 7.64 5.76
CA GLY A 131 -5.81 7.61 6.94
C GLY A 131 -6.28 6.20 7.34
N VAL A 132 -5.46 5.19 7.04
CA VAL A 132 -5.84 3.77 7.09
C VAL A 132 -5.90 3.22 8.52
N GLN A 133 -6.60 2.10 8.66
CA GLN A 133 -6.96 1.36 9.87
C GLN A 133 -5.84 1.27 10.92
N PHE A 134 -6.21 1.60 12.16
CA PHE A 134 -5.36 1.50 13.35
C PHE A 134 -4.64 0.16 13.47
N ASP A 135 -5.28 -0.95 13.07
CA ASP A 135 -4.72 -2.29 13.17
C ASP A 135 -3.55 -2.51 12.20
N THR A 136 -3.63 -1.96 10.98
CA THR A 136 -2.55 -2.04 9.99
C THR A 136 -1.32 -1.33 10.52
N ILE A 137 -1.50 -0.12 11.04
CA ILE A 137 -0.42 0.68 11.62
C ILE A 137 0.15 -0.02 12.85
N SER A 138 -0.70 -0.56 13.72
CA SER A 138 -0.28 -1.36 14.88
C SER A 138 0.55 -2.58 14.47
N LEU A 139 0.17 -3.28 13.41
CA LEU A 139 0.89 -4.44 12.89
C LEU A 139 2.27 -4.04 12.35
N LEU A 140 2.34 -3.00 11.52
CA LEU A 140 3.60 -2.49 10.99
C LEU A 140 4.55 -2.04 12.11
N LEU A 141 4.02 -1.34 13.13
CA LEU A 141 4.80 -0.86 14.27
C LEU A 141 5.27 -1.98 15.18
N ARG A 142 4.51 -3.07 15.32
CA ARG A 142 4.96 -4.27 16.02
C ARG A 142 6.11 -4.95 15.29
N ALA A 143 6.05 -5.00 13.96
CA ALA A 143 7.11 -5.59 13.14
C ALA A 143 8.36 -4.71 13.09
N TRP A 144 8.22 -3.38 13.04
CA TRP A 144 9.33 -2.45 13.03
C TRP A 144 9.01 -1.13 13.78
N PRO A 145 9.22 -1.09 15.12
CA PRO A 145 8.89 0.10 15.93
C PRO A 145 9.67 1.36 15.55
N ALA A 146 10.90 1.20 15.05
CA ALA A 146 11.74 2.34 14.67
C ALA A 146 11.22 3.09 13.43
N ALA A 147 10.28 2.49 12.67
CA ALA A 147 9.67 3.12 11.51
C ALA A 147 9.02 4.48 11.83
N VAL A 148 8.56 4.71 13.07
CA VAL A 148 7.98 6.01 13.49
C VAL A 148 8.93 7.19 13.34
N LYS A 149 10.25 6.93 13.33
CA LYS A 149 11.30 7.95 13.22
C LYS A 149 11.79 8.16 11.80
N GLU A 150 11.39 7.31 10.87
CA GLU A 150 11.75 7.47 9.48
C GLU A 150 11.16 8.76 8.93
N LYS A 151 11.86 9.32 7.96
CA LYS A 151 11.45 10.54 7.27
C LYS A 151 11.40 10.24 5.78
N ASP A 152 10.37 10.76 5.14
CA ASP A 152 10.27 10.77 3.69
C ASP A 152 11.13 11.89 3.08
N ARG A 153 11.08 12.02 1.75
CA ARG A 153 11.83 13.00 0.97
C ARG A 153 11.56 14.45 1.39
N TYR A 154 10.39 14.72 1.97
CA TYR A 154 10.00 16.04 2.47
C TYR A 154 10.29 16.22 3.96
N SER A 155 11.13 15.34 4.53
CA SER A 155 11.40 15.27 5.97
C SER A 155 10.14 15.08 6.82
N GLN A 156 9.05 14.58 6.24
CA GLN A 156 7.80 14.32 6.97
C GLN A 156 7.91 12.97 7.64
N SER A 157 7.56 12.93 8.93
CA SER A 157 7.45 11.67 9.68
C SER A 157 6.07 11.03 9.46
N PRO A 158 5.89 9.74 9.78
CA PRO A 158 4.57 9.11 9.76
C PRO A 158 3.55 9.86 10.62
N LEU A 159 3.98 10.45 11.74
CA LEU A 159 3.12 11.29 12.58
C LEU A 159 2.64 12.54 11.84
N TYR A 160 3.54 13.22 11.11
CA TYR A 160 3.16 14.39 10.32
C TYR A 160 2.05 14.05 9.31
N LEU A 161 2.20 12.92 8.61
CA LEU A 161 1.20 12.43 7.66
C LEU A 161 -0.13 12.07 8.34
N ALA A 162 -0.08 11.36 9.47
CA ALA A 162 -1.27 11.01 10.24
C ALA A 162 -2.02 12.26 10.77
N CYS A 163 -1.28 13.29 11.19
CA CYS A 163 -1.84 14.58 11.57
C CYS A 163 -2.51 15.30 10.40
N ASN A 164 -1.91 15.25 9.21
CA ASN A 164 -2.49 15.82 7.98
C ASN A 164 -3.81 15.15 7.57
N ARG A 165 -4.09 13.94 8.06
CA ARG A 165 -5.34 13.20 7.80
C ARG A 165 -6.33 13.20 8.97
N GLY A 166 -5.96 13.78 10.12
CA GLY A 166 -6.82 13.85 11.29
C GLY A 166 -7.08 12.51 12.01
N ALA A 167 -6.24 11.49 11.81
CA ALA A 167 -6.44 10.15 12.39
C ALA A 167 -6.03 10.11 13.88
N LEU A 168 -6.92 10.53 14.79
CA LEU A 168 -6.63 10.70 16.23
C LEU A 168 -6.10 9.44 16.92
N ASP A 169 -6.66 8.27 16.62
CA ASP A 169 -6.23 7.01 17.24
C ASP A 169 -4.79 6.63 16.82
N VAL A 170 -4.48 6.86 15.55
CA VAL A 170 -3.15 6.64 14.96
C VAL A 170 -2.14 7.61 15.55
N ILE A 171 -2.49 8.89 15.62
CA ILE A 171 -1.68 9.94 16.26
C ILE A 171 -1.35 9.54 17.70
N SER A 172 -2.36 9.10 18.46
CA SER A 172 -2.18 8.66 19.84
C SER A 172 -1.24 7.46 19.97
N LEU A 173 -1.36 6.48 19.07
CA LEU A 173 -0.48 5.32 19.02
C LEU A 173 0.97 5.71 18.70
N LEU A 174 1.18 6.53 17.68
CA LEU A 174 2.51 6.99 17.25
C LEU A 174 3.19 7.79 18.36
N LEU A 175 2.46 8.68 19.04
CA LEU A 175 2.96 9.47 20.16
C LEU A 175 3.29 8.63 21.38
N ARG A 176 2.57 7.53 21.61
CA ARG A 176 2.91 6.59 22.69
C ARG A 176 4.26 5.91 22.46
N ILE A 177 4.63 5.65 21.20
CA ILE A 177 5.92 5.04 20.84
C ILE A 177 7.03 6.09 20.78
N TRP A 178 6.74 7.27 20.23
CA TRP A 178 7.70 8.36 20.11
C TRP A 178 7.06 9.72 20.45
N PRO A 179 7.07 10.12 21.74
CA PRO A 179 6.46 11.37 22.19
C PRO A 179 7.12 12.63 21.60
N ASP A 180 8.44 12.60 21.36
CA ASP A 180 9.18 13.75 20.83
C ASP A 180 8.85 14.09 19.38
N ALA A 181 8.15 13.19 18.67
CA ALA A 181 7.71 13.37 17.29
C ALA A 181 6.92 14.68 17.07
N ILE A 182 6.22 15.20 18.11
CA ILE A 182 5.46 16.45 18.04
C ILE A 182 6.33 17.68 17.70
N LYS A 183 7.64 17.62 17.96
CA LYS A 183 8.58 18.72 17.74
C LYS A 183 9.32 18.61 16.41
N GLU A 184 9.20 17.47 15.74
CA GLU A 184 9.90 17.24 14.48
C GLU A 184 9.38 18.17 13.40
N LYS A 185 10.30 18.75 12.65
CA LYS A 185 9.97 19.65 11.56
C LYS A 185 10.08 18.93 10.23
N ALA A 186 9.05 19.09 9.41
CA ALA A 186 9.12 18.80 7.99
C ALA A 186 10.04 19.81 7.28
N GLN A 187 10.32 19.57 6.00
CA GLN A 187 11.24 20.39 5.21
C GLN A 187 10.79 21.86 5.10
N ASN A 188 9.48 22.12 5.13
CA ASN A 188 8.89 23.46 5.14
C ASN A 188 8.94 24.14 6.53
N GLY A 189 9.55 23.51 7.54
CA GLY A 189 9.65 24.01 8.91
C GLY A 189 8.41 23.75 9.78
N GLU A 190 7.38 23.10 9.25
CA GLU A 190 6.15 22.81 9.97
C GLU A 190 6.28 21.59 10.89
N ILE A 191 5.63 21.66 12.05
CA ILE A 191 5.49 20.53 12.97
C ILE A 191 4.17 19.79 12.70
N PRO A 192 4.01 18.53 13.15
CA PRO A 192 2.78 17.76 12.95
C PRO A 192 1.50 18.49 13.38
N LEU A 193 1.56 19.30 14.46
CA LEU A 193 0.41 20.07 14.90
C LEU A 193 -0.04 21.12 13.87
N HIS A 194 0.88 21.75 13.13
CA HIS A 194 0.52 22.67 12.06
C HIS A 194 -0.24 21.94 10.93
N ALA A 195 0.17 20.71 10.60
CA ALA A 195 -0.52 19.88 9.61
C ALA A 195 -1.94 19.50 10.08
N ALA A 196 -2.12 19.16 11.36
CA ALA A 196 -3.44 18.88 11.93
C ALA A 196 -4.39 20.09 11.86
N CYS A 197 -3.89 21.30 12.14
CA CYS A 197 -4.68 22.53 12.03
C CYS A 197 -5.14 22.79 10.59
N LYS A 198 -4.27 22.56 9.59
CA LYS A 198 -4.64 22.73 8.18
C LYS A 198 -5.79 21.83 7.77
N TYR A 199 -5.77 20.57 8.18
CA TYR A 199 -6.87 19.63 7.92
C TYR A 199 -8.18 20.16 8.51
N SER A 200 -8.18 20.64 9.76
CA SER A 200 -9.39 21.18 10.41
C SER A 200 -9.95 22.43 9.72
N SER A 201 -9.12 23.26 9.10
CA SER A 201 -9.55 24.45 8.36
C SER A 201 -10.14 24.16 6.98
N SER A 202 -10.01 22.93 6.46
CA SER A 202 -10.58 22.53 5.17
C SER A 202 -12.04 22.09 5.25
N PHE A 203 -12.60 21.96 6.46
CA PHE A 203 -13.98 21.49 6.71
C PHE A 203 -14.88 22.53 7.41
N ASN A 204 -14.43 23.79 7.52
CA ASN A 204 -15.25 24.93 7.98
C ASN A 204 -15.51 25.89 6.81
#